data_AF-A0A923Q0W6-F1
#
_entry.id   AF-A0A923Q0W6-F1
#
_cell.length_a   1.000
_cell.length_b   1.000
_cell.length_c   1.000
_cell.angle_alpha   90.00
_cell.angle_beta   90.00
_cell.angle_gamma   90.00
#
_symmetry.space_group_name_H-M   'P 1'
#
loop_
_entity.id
_entity.type
_entity.pdbx_description
1 polymer ?
#
loop_
_entity_poly.entity_id
_entity_poly.type
_entity_poly.pdbx_seq_one_letter_code
_entity_poly.pdbx_strand_id
1 'polypeptide(L)'
;MLNELKVLIVIAAVATVAGCKTVKIENGEVPSQYLSEAKKLEGTYRGSFNGVRGDLVIRFEGNRPIVQFKNNNGNDILNNNCNSDVGLLRSVTVKSENKNPRVSNATFAFDAGRCSLSVEGREISIGMKDKSGDAVLNVSILQETRSREVCGWDSGAPPNIPPRQVCRTEFQSYYLTGSFSR
;
A
#
# COMPACT_ATOMS: atom_id res chain seq x y z
N MET A 1 56.11 -2.95 -8.44
CA MET A 1 54.96 -3.86 -8.24
C MET A 1 53.70 -3.04 -8.46
N LEU A 2 53.00 -3.35 -9.55
CA LEU A 2 51.78 -2.68 -9.99
C LEU A 2 50.56 -3.18 -9.20
N ASN A 3 49.54 -2.31 -9.15
CA ASN A 3 48.11 -2.60 -9.11
C ASN A 3 47.53 -3.34 -7.90
N GLU A 4 46.70 -2.62 -7.12
CA GLU A 4 45.37 -3.13 -6.78
C GLU A 4 44.28 -2.05 -6.95
N LEU A 5 43.61 -2.22 -8.09
CA LEU A 5 42.27 -1.85 -8.49
C LEU A 5 41.30 -1.51 -7.32
N LYS A 6 41.03 -0.21 -7.07
CA LYS A 6 39.82 0.20 -6.35
C LYS A 6 38.71 0.49 -7.35
N VAL A 7 37.80 -0.47 -7.40
CA VAL A 7 36.60 -0.52 -8.23
C VAL A 7 35.75 0.74 -8.06
N LEU A 8 35.39 1.33 -9.21
CA LEU A 8 34.38 2.37 -9.35
C LEU A 8 33.07 1.96 -8.65
N ILE A 9 32.65 2.70 -7.62
CA ILE A 9 31.23 2.79 -7.29
C ILE A 9 30.65 3.87 -8.20
N VAL A 10 30.03 3.40 -9.28
CA VAL A 10 29.22 4.20 -10.19
C VAL A 10 28.08 4.82 -9.39
N ILE A 11 28.18 6.12 -9.13
CA ILE A 11 27.08 6.94 -8.65
C ILE A 11 26.05 6.98 -9.79
N ALA A 12 25.08 6.09 -9.72
CA ALA A 12 23.97 6.07 -10.66
C ALA A 12 23.18 7.38 -10.54
N ALA A 13 23.26 8.14 -11.64
CA ALA A 13 22.52 9.34 -11.99
C ALA A 13 21.29 9.66 -11.13
N VAL A 14 21.35 10.82 -10.47
CA VAL A 14 20.18 11.52 -9.93
C VAL A 14 19.38 12.04 -11.12
N ALA A 15 18.52 11.19 -11.69
CA ALA A 15 17.48 11.64 -12.57
C ALA A 15 16.42 12.36 -11.71
N THR A 16 16.49 13.70 -11.68
CA THR A 16 15.41 14.56 -11.17
C THR A 16 14.24 14.52 -12.14
N VAL A 17 13.53 13.40 -12.16
CA VAL A 17 12.21 13.32 -12.77
C VAL A 17 11.24 13.75 -11.68
N ALA A 18 10.49 14.83 -11.92
CA ALA A 18 9.27 15.11 -11.18
C ALA A 18 8.33 13.92 -11.42
N GLY A 19 8.38 12.93 -10.53
CA GLY A 19 7.75 11.64 -10.74
C GLY A 19 7.46 10.98 -9.41
N CYS A 20 6.31 10.31 -9.33
CA CYS A 20 6.01 9.39 -8.24
C CYS A 20 7.04 8.26 -8.31
N LYS A 21 7.91 8.14 -7.29
CA LYS A 21 8.87 7.04 -7.21
C LYS A 21 8.41 6.06 -6.14
N THR A 22 8.22 4.81 -6.54
CA THR A 22 8.04 3.71 -5.59
C THR A 22 9.42 3.18 -5.19
N VAL A 23 9.69 3.20 -3.89
CA VAL A 23 10.91 2.67 -3.28
C VAL A 23 10.54 1.34 -2.63
N LYS A 24 11.14 0.24 -3.12
CA LYS A 24 11.01 -1.07 -2.47
C LYS A 24 11.87 -1.13 -1.22
N ILE A 25 11.36 -1.76 -0.17
CA ILE A 25 11.97 -1.89 1.14
C ILE A 25 12.18 -3.37 1.41
N GLU A 26 13.43 -3.79 1.57
CA GLU A 26 13.76 -5.22 1.69
C GLU A 26 13.71 -5.71 3.14
N ASN A 27 14.12 -4.87 4.09
CA ASN A 27 14.30 -5.23 5.50
C ASN A 27 13.29 -4.57 6.46
N GLY A 28 12.24 -3.94 5.93
CA GLY A 28 11.26 -3.20 6.72
C GLY A 28 11.74 -1.84 7.25
N GLU A 29 12.91 -1.36 6.85
CA GLU A 29 13.47 -0.10 7.35
C GLU A 29 13.31 1.04 6.34
N VAL A 30 12.92 2.20 6.83
CA VAL A 30 12.84 3.42 6.01
C VAL A 30 14.26 3.91 5.72
N PRO A 31 14.63 4.16 4.45
CA PRO A 31 15.92 4.72 4.09
C PRO A 31 16.16 6.05 4.81
N SER A 32 17.39 6.29 5.26
CA SER A 32 17.75 7.45 6.10
C SER A 32 17.35 8.79 5.46
N GLN A 33 17.42 8.91 4.13
CA GLN A 33 17.01 10.12 3.42
C GLN A 33 15.52 10.46 3.55
N TYR A 34 14.66 9.50 3.92
CA TYR A 34 13.21 9.70 4.09
C TYR A 34 12.76 9.58 5.55
N LEU A 35 13.65 9.18 6.46
CA LEU A 35 13.30 8.86 7.84
C LEU A 35 12.70 10.05 8.60
N SER A 36 13.28 11.24 8.44
CA SER A 36 12.77 12.46 9.11
C SER A 36 11.33 12.78 8.72
N GLU A 37 10.99 12.63 7.44
CA GLU A 37 9.62 12.84 6.95
C GLU A 37 8.70 11.72 7.41
N ALA A 38 9.14 10.47 7.31
CA ALA A 38 8.36 9.30 7.71
C ALA A 38 8.02 9.31 9.20
N LYS A 39 8.92 9.78 10.07
CA LYS A 39 8.66 9.92 11.51
C LYS A 39 7.57 10.94 11.86
N LYS A 40 7.26 11.90 10.97
CA LYS A 40 6.11 12.81 11.19
C LYS A 40 4.77 12.08 11.20
N LEU A 41 4.72 10.89 10.60
CA LEU A 41 3.56 10.01 10.58
C LEU A 41 3.39 9.23 11.90
N GLU A 42 4.32 9.34 12.85
CA GLU A 42 4.13 8.77 14.18
C GLU A 42 2.94 9.41 14.89
N GLY A 43 2.05 8.56 15.39
CA GLY A 43 0.82 9.02 16.00
C GLY A 43 -0.21 7.92 16.18
N THR A 44 -1.35 8.34 16.73
CA THR A 44 -2.56 7.54 16.84
C THR A 44 -3.62 8.23 15.99
N TYR A 45 -4.19 7.49 15.05
CA TYR A 45 -5.18 7.96 14.11
C TYR A 45 -6.50 7.27 14.42
N ARG A 46 -7.54 8.04 14.72
CA ARG A 46 -8.86 7.51 15.06
C ARG A 46 -9.70 7.34 13.80
N GLY A 47 -10.48 6.27 13.73
CA GLY A 47 -11.29 6.02 12.55
C GLY A 47 -12.03 4.70 12.59
N SER A 48 -12.20 4.12 11.42
CA SER A 48 -12.79 2.80 11.28
C SER A 48 -12.23 2.04 10.11
N PHE A 49 -12.13 0.72 10.25
CA PHE A 49 -11.80 -0.22 9.18
C PHE A 49 -12.94 -1.22 9.02
N ASN A 50 -13.46 -1.34 7.79
CA ASN A 50 -14.57 -2.21 7.44
C ASN A 50 -15.79 -2.06 8.39
N GLY A 51 -16.13 -0.82 8.74
CA GLY A 51 -17.22 -0.50 9.66
C GLY A 51 -16.89 -0.63 11.15
N VAL A 52 -15.73 -1.17 11.52
CA VAL A 52 -15.29 -1.34 12.90
C VAL A 52 -14.49 -0.13 13.34
N ARG A 53 -14.93 0.55 14.40
CA ARG A 53 -14.21 1.69 14.99
C ARG A 53 -12.96 1.24 15.72
N GLY A 54 -11.91 2.05 15.63
CA GLY A 54 -10.67 1.85 16.35
C GLY A 54 -9.62 2.90 16.00
N ASP A 55 -8.43 2.65 16.52
CA ASP A 55 -7.26 3.49 16.39
C ASP A 55 -6.19 2.76 15.58
N LEU A 56 -5.66 3.43 14.56
CA LEU A 56 -4.47 3.00 13.85
C LEU A 56 -3.26 3.72 14.47
N VAL A 57 -2.38 2.95 15.08
CA VAL A 57 -1.19 3.46 15.80
C VAL A 57 0.03 3.20 14.95
N ILE A 58 0.77 4.25 14.62
CA ILE A 58 2.05 4.18 13.90
C ILE A 58 3.17 4.64 14.84
N ARG A 59 4.20 3.79 14.99
CA ARG A 59 5.39 4.05 15.82
C ARG A 59 6.64 3.63 15.08
N PHE A 60 7.81 4.11 15.48
CA PHE A 60 9.09 3.68 14.94
C PHE A 60 9.97 3.05 16.02
N GLU A 61 10.54 1.90 15.70
CA GLU A 61 11.67 1.31 16.42
C GLU A 61 12.94 1.56 15.60
N GLY A 62 13.70 2.59 15.97
CA GLY A 62 14.81 3.09 15.15
C GLY A 62 14.31 3.65 13.82
N ASN A 63 14.56 2.89 12.74
CA ASN A 63 14.16 3.23 11.36
C ASN A 63 13.01 2.34 10.84
N ARG A 64 12.49 1.44 11.68
CA ARG A 64 11.44 0.50 11.31
C ARG A 64 10.07 0.99 11.80
N PRO A 65 9.12 1.29 10.90
CA PRO A 65 7.76 1.59 11.30
C PRO A 65 7.03 0.33 11.73
N ILE A 66 6.24 0.46 12.78
CA ILE A 66 5.33 -0.54 13.34
C ILE A 66 3.93 0.06 13.28
N VAL A 67 3.01 -0.69 12.67
CA VAL A 67 1.61 -0.31 12.54
C VAL A 67 0.77 -1.28 13.35
N GLN A 68 -0.12 -0.77 14.18
CA GLN A 68 -1.04 -1.57 14.98
C GLN A 68 -2.44 -1.00 14.90
N PHE A 69 -3.45 -1.85 14.73
CA PHE A 69 -4.83 -1.46 14.98
C PHE A 69 -5.18 -1.76 16.44
N LYS A 70 -6.00 -0.92 17.06
CA LYS A 70 -6.52 -1.12 18.43
C LYS A 70 -7.97 -0.70 18.52
N ASN A 71 -8.80 -1.53 19.14
CA ASN A 71 -10.16 -1.16 19.51
C ASN A 71 -10.51 -1.76 20.87
N ASN A 72 -11.77 -1.65 21.28
CA ASN A 72 -12.25 -2.20 22.55
C ASN A 72 -12.18 -3.73 22.63
N ASN A 73 -12.05 -4.42 21.50
CA ASN A 73 -12.01 -5.88 21.40
C ASN A 73 -10.59 -6.44 21.27
N GLY A 74 -9.56 -5.59 21.16
CA GLY A 74 -8.16 -6.01 21.03
C GLY A 74 -7.43 -5.29 19.91
N ASN A 75 -6.48 -5.99 19.28
CA ASN A 75 -5.56 -5.46 18.27
C ASN A 75 -5.73 -6.07 16.86
N ASP A 76 -6.79 -6.86 16.65
CA ASP A 76 -7.09 -7.51 15.38
C ASP A 76 -7.84 -6.56 14.44
N ILE A 77 -7.21 -6.12 13.34
CA ILE A 77 -7.82 -5.17 12.39
C ILE A 77 -9.03 -5.75 11.66
N LEU A 78 -9.10 -7.09 11.54
CA LEU A 78 -10.26 -7.77 10.96
C LEU A 78 -11.39 -7.97 11.97
N ASN A 79 -11.14 -7.75 13.27
CA ASN A 79 -12.12 -7.75 14.38
C ASN A 79 -13.07 -8.97 14.41
N ASN A 80 -12.60 -10.13 13.94
CA ASN A 80 -13.37 -11.38 13.83
C ASN A 80 -12.64 -12.57 14.47
N ASN A 81 -11.81 -12.31 15.49
CA ASN A 81 -10.90 -13.30 16.10
C ASN A 81 -9.97 -13.96 15.08
N CYS A 82 -9.60 -13.22 14.04
CA CYS A 82 -8.70 -13.67 12.99
C CYS A 82 -7.26 -13.79 13.51
N ASN A 83 -6.92 -13.04 14.57
CA ASN A 83 -5.54 -12.82 15.00
C ASN A 83 -4.69 -12.28 13.84
N SER A 84 -5.21 -11.30 13.10
CA SER A 84 -4.45 -10.69 12.00
C SER A 84 -3.36 -9.78 12.52
N ASP A 85 -2.28 -9.63 11.74
CA ASP A 85 -1.13 -8.81 12.09
C ASP A 85 -0.61 -8.01 10.89
N VAL A 86 -0.11 -6.80 11.18
CA VAL A 86 0.57 -5.95 10.21
C VAL A 86 2.06 -6.11 10.40
N GLY A 87 2.70 -6.73 9.40
CA GLY A 87 4.12 -7.03 9.41
C GLY A 87 4.99 -5.91 8.87
N LEU A 88 6.15 -6.30 8.32
CA LEU A 88 7.19 -5.37 7.88
C LEU A 88 6.75 -4.48 6.70
N LEU A 89 7.28 -3.26 6.67
CA LEU A 89 7.18 -2.36 5.52
C LEU A 89 7.81 -3.01 4.26
N ARG A 90 7.06 -3.04 3.16
CA ARG A 90 7.48 -3.62 1.87
C ARG A 90 7.80 -2.57 0.82
N SER A 91 7.03 -1.49 0.78
CA SER A 91 7.29 -0.42 -0.17
C SER A 91 6.70 0.90 0.29
N VAL A 92 7.27 1.98 -0.25
CA VAL A 92 6.80 3.35 -0.02
C VAL A 92 6.73 4.06 -1.36
N THR A 93 5.61 4.70 -1.65
CA THR A 93 5.48 5.59 -2.81
C THR A 93 5.69 7.03 -2.37
N VAL A 94 6.76 7.63 -2.85
CA VAL A 94 7.12 9.02 -2.60
C VAL A 94 6.70 9.86 -3.79
N LYS A 95 5.94 10.92 -3.54
CA LYS A 95 5.61 11.95 -4.51
C LYS A 95 6.54 13.13 -4.31
N SER A 96 7.29 13.48 -5.34
CA SER A 96 8.11 14.68 -5.35
C SER A 96 7.35 15.80 -6.04
N GLU A 97 6.49 16.48 -5.29
CA GLU A 97 5.84 17.70 -5.73
C GLU A 97 6.70 18.90 -5.28
N ASN A 98 7.10 19.77 -6.22
CA ASN A 98 7.83 21.02 -5.94
C ASN A 98 9.12 20.85 -5.10
N LYS A 99 9.91 19.81 -5.36
CA LYS A 99 11.19 19.49 -4.67
C LYS A 99 11.05 19.09 -3.19
N ASN A 100 9.83 18.92 -2.68
CA ASN A 100 9.59 18.41 -1.32
C ASN A 100 9.05 16.97 -1.42
N PRO A 101 9.88 15.95 -1.20
CA PRO A 101 9.43 14.56 -1.23
C PRO A 101 8.43 14.31 -0.10
N ARG A 102 7.24 13.82 -0.44
CA ARG A 102 6.22 13.40 0.53
C ARG A 102 5.88 11.93 0.34
N VAL A 103 5.71 11.23 1.45
CA VAL A 103 5.20 9.86 1.41
C VAL A 103 3.70 9.91 1.10
N SER A 104 3.27 9.22 0.05
CA SER A 104 1.87 9.19 -0.39
C SER A 104 1.19 7.85 -0.15
N ASN A 105 1.94 6.77 -0.13
CA ASN A 105 1.44 5.43 0.16
C ASN A 105 2.56 4.61 0.81
N ALA A 106 2.19 3.74 1.74
CA ALA A 106 3.07 2.74 2.30
C ALA A 106 2.36 1.38 2.26
N THR A 107 3.08 0.35 1.86
CA THR A 107 2.57 -1.02 1.81
C THR A 107 3.34 -1.86 2.81
N PHE A 108 2.62 -2.56 3.69
CA PHE A 108 3.18 -3.46 4.69
C PHE A 108 2.75 -4.89 4.38
N ALA A 109 3.55 -5.86 4.82
CA ALA A 109 3.11 -7.25 4.88
C ALA A 109 1.87 -7.36 5.77
N PHE A 110 0.96 -8.26 5.43
CA PHE A 110 -0.24 -8.50 6.21
C PHE A 110 -0.47 -10.00 6.33
N ASP A 111 -0.68 -10.45 7.57
CA ASP A 111 -1.11 -11.80 7.88
C ASP A 111 -2.58 -11.76 8.30
N ALA A 112 -3.46 -12.43 7.54
CA ALA A 112 -4.87 -12.54 7.87
C ALA A 112 -5.15 -13.56 8.99
N GLY A 113 -4.14 -14.32 9.42
CA GLY A 113 -4.25 -15.36 10.43
C GLY A 113 -5.30 -16.41 10.07
N ARG A 114 -6.25 -16.63 10.98
CA ARG A 114 -7.32 -17.62 10.81
C ARG A 114 -8.31 -17.25 9.69
N CYS A 115 -8.32 -16.01 9.24
CA CYS A 115 -9.21 -15.51 8.20
C CYS A 115 -8.59 -15.53 6.80
N SER A 116 -7.47 -16.26 6.62
CA SER A 116 -6.73 -16.39 5.36
C SER A 116 -7.52 -17.03 4.21
N LEU A 117 -8.63 -17.72 4.49
CA LEU A 117 -9.57 -18.25 3.49
C LEU A 117 -10.56 -17.20 2.97
N SER A 118 -10.87 -16.18 3.76
CA SER A 118 -11.83 -15.11 3.42
C SER A 118 -11.15 -13.78 3.02
N VAL A 119 -9.83 -13.70 3.19
CA VAL A 119 -9.00 -12.54 2.85
C VAL A 119 -7.80 -13.03 2.06
N GLU A 120 -7.80 -12.77 0.76
CA GLU A 120 -6.73 -13.13 -0.18
C GLU A 120 -5.47 -12.28 0.02
N GLY A 121 -5.64 -11.02 0.41
CA GLY A 121 -4.56 -10.05 0.57
C GLY A 121 -3.48 -10.51 1.55
N ARG A 122 -2.22 -10.29 1.15
CA ARG A 122 -1.01 -10.50 1.97
C ARG A 122 -0.26 -9.19 2.22
N GLU A 123 -0.91 -8.10 1.85
CA GLU A 123 -0.40 -6.74 2.01
C GLU A 123 -1.53 -5.83 2.46
N ILE A 124 -1.17 -4.85 3.29
CA ILE A 124 -2.02 -3.74 3.69
C ILE A 124 -1.43 -2.46 3.12
N SER A 125 -2.26 -1.70 2.41
CA SER A 125 -1.87 -0.42 1.82
C SER A 125 -2.40 0.72 2.67
N ILE A 126 -1.55 1.69 2.98
CA ILE A 126 -1.88 2.89 3.77
C ILE A 126 -1.58 4.10 2.90
N GLY A 127 -2.63 4.64 2.28
CA GLY A 127 -2.59 5.85 1.48
C GLY A 127 -2.74 7.10 2.34
N MET A 128 -1.84 8.05 2.19
CA MET A 128 -1.80 9.29 2.95
C MET A 128 -2.39 10.43 2.12
N LYS A 129 -3.31 11.18 2.72
CA LYS A 129 -3.87 12.40 2.14
C LYS A 129 -3.80 13.51 3.18
N ASP A 130 -3.24 14.65 2.79
CA ASP A 130 -3.33 15.87 3.57
C ASP A 130 -4.69 16.51 3.28
N LYS A 131 -5.54 16.63 4.30
CA LYS A 131 -6.80 17.37 4.19
C LYS A 131 -6.77 18.50 5.21
N SER A 132 -6.65 19.73 4.72
CA SER A 132 -6.73 20.95 5.55
C SER A 132 -5.77 21.00 6.74
N GLY A 133 -4.59 20.39 6.63
CA GLY A 133 -3.59 20.34 7.70
C GLY A 133 -3.58 19.03 8.51
N ASP A 134 -4.62 18.21 8.38
CA ASP A 134 -4.71 16.92 9.06
C ASP A 134 -4.34 15.76 8.11
N ALA A 135 -3.51 14.85 8.62
CA ALA A 135 -3.14 13.64 7.90
C ALA A 135 -4.28 12.62 8.00
N VAL A 136 -4.86 12.28 6.85
CA VAL A 136 -5.87 11.22 6.69
C VAL A 136 -5.23 9.99 6.08
N LEU A 137 -5.34 8.87 6.77
CA LEU A 137 -4.87 7.55 6.36
C LEU A 137 -6.03 6.73 5.80
N ASN A 138 -5.90 6.31 4.54
CA ASN A 138 -6.83 5.38 3.92
C ASN A 138 -6.17 4.02 3.87
N VAL A 139 -6.78 3.04 4.52
CA VAL A 139 -6.24 1.69 4.67
C VAL A 139 -7.02 0.76 3.76
N SER A 140 -6.34 -0.11 3.02
CA SER A 140 -6.99 -1.14 2.23
C SER A 140 -6.26 -2.49 2.28
N ILE A 141 -7.05 -3.57 2.25
CA ILE A 141 -6.60 -4.96 2.18
C ILE A 141 -7.42 -5.66 1.11
N LEU A 142 -6.77 -6.40 0.21
CA LEU A 142 -7.49 -7.20 -0.79
C LEU A 142 -8.29 -8.30 -0.08
N GLN A 143 -9.60 -8.29 -0.27
CA GLN A 143 -10.47 -9.33 0.28
C GLN A 143 -10.52 -10.53 -0.66
N GLU A 144 -10.92 -10.29 -1.91
CA GLU A 144 -11.11 -11.34 -2.92
C GLU A 144 -11.02 -10.76 -4.34
N THR A 145 -10.72 -11.61 -5.31
CA THR A 145 -10.80 -11.28 -6.73
C THR A 145 -11.82 -12.17 -7.41
N ARG A 146 -12.90 -11.58 -7.92
CA ARG A 146 -13.96 -12.32 -8.63
C ARG A 146 -13.78 -12.18 -10.13
N SER A 147 -13.94 -13.27 -10.87
CA SER A 147 -14.14 -13.21 -12.30
C SER A 147 -15.60 -12.89 -12.59
N ARG A 148 -15.84 -12.04 -13.59
CA ARG A 148 -17.15 -11.85 -14.19
C ARG A 148 -17.01 -11.91 -15.70
N GLU A 149 -17.99 -12.49 -16.36
CA GLU A 149 -18.06 -12.45 -17.81
C GLU A 149 -18.73 -11.15 -18.25
N VAL A 150 -18.03 -10.38 -19.10
CA VAL A 150 -18.57 -9.16 -19.70
C VAL A 150 -18.65 -9.36 -21.19
N CYS A 151 -19.87 -9.30 -21.71
CA CYS A 151 -20.14 -9.46 -23.13
C CYS A 151 -20.44 -8.10 -23.77
N GLY A 152 -19.72 -7.82 -24.86
CA GLY A 152 -19.99 -6.69 -25.73
C GLY A 152 -20.38 -7.15 -27.13
N TRP A 153 -20.99 -6.26 -27.90
CA TRP A 153 -21.23 -6.51 -29.33
C TRP A 153 -20.08 -5.93 -30.15
N ASP A 154 -19.43 -6.80 -30.93
CA ASP A 154 -18.52 -6.41 -32.00
C ASP A 154 -19.36 -6.19 -33.26
N SER A 155 -19.28 -4.99 -33.86
CA SER A 155 -20.06 -4.63 -35.06
C SER A 155 -19.64 -5.40 -36.31
N GLY A 156 -18.54 -6.17 -36.23
CA GLY A 156 -17.91 -6.79 -37.38
C GLY A 156 -17.09 -5.78 -38.20
N ALA A 157 -16.14 -6.29 -38.99
CA ALA A 157 -15.32 -5.47 -39.88
C ALA A 157 -15.66 -5.73 -41.37
N PRO A 158 -15.62 -4.71 -42.24
CA PRO A 158 -15.80 -4.90 -43.67
C PRO A 158 -14.62 -5.66 -44.33
N PRO A 159 -14.85 -6.45 -45.40
CA PRO A 159 -16.14 -6.91 -45.91
C PRO A 159 -16.48 -8.31 -45.36
N ASN A 160 -17.72 -8.50 -44.88
CA ASN A 160 -18.32 -9.81 -44.53
C ASN A 160 -18.05 -10.43 -43.14
N ILE A 161 -17.64 -9.66 -42.12
CA ILE A 161 -17.69 -10.17 -40.75
C ILE A 161 -19.04 -9.75 -40.13
N PRO A 162 -19.96 -10.67 -39.83
CA PRO A 162 -21.23 -10.33 -39.18
C PRO A 162 -20.99 -9.87 -37.73
N PRO A 163 -21.90 -9.05 -37.15
CA PRO A 163 -21.84 -8.72 -35.75
C PRO A 163 -21.87 -9.98 -34.89
N ARG A 164 -21.05 -10.00 -33.84
CA ARG A 164 -20.97 -11.13 -32.91
C ARG A 164 -20.89 -10.64 -31.49
N GLN A 165 -21.46 -11.42 -30.58
CA GLN A 165 -21.26 -11.20 -29.16
C GLN A 165 -19.86 -11.70 -28.80
N VAL A 166 -19.05 -10.82 -28.24
CA VAL A 166 -17.71 -11.13 -27.74
C VAL A 166 -17.74 -11.01 -26.23
N CYS A 167 -17.62 -12.15 -25.56
CA CYS A 167 -17.50 -12.21 -24.11
C CYS A 167 -16.03 -12.30 -23.71
N ARG A 168 -15.67 -11.55 -22.68
CA ARG A 168 -14.34 -11.62 -22.04
C ARG A 168 -14.50 -11.77 -20.54
N THR A 169 -13.59 -12.53 -19.95
CA THR A 169 -13.48 -12.59 -18.49
C THR A 169 -12.79 -11.32 -17.99
N GLU A 170 -13.47 -10.57 -17.14
CA GLU A 170 -12.88 -9.45 -16.39
C GLU A 170 -12.69 -9.88 -14.93
N PHE A 171 -11.56 -9.52 -14.34
CA PHE A 171 -11.28 -9.74 -12.92
C PHE A 171 -11.57 -8.46 -12.15
N GLN A 172 -12.37 -8.56 -11.09
CA GLN A 172 -12.74 -7.46 -10.21
C GLN A 172 -12.26 -7.76 -8.80
N SER A 173 -11.39 -6.90 -8.27
CA SER A 173 -10.88 -6.98 -6.91
C SER A 173 -11.80 -6.23 -5.93
N TYR A 174 -12.12 -6.88 -4.83
CA TYR A 174 -12.89 -6.33 -3.71
C TYR A 174 -11.95 -6.11 -2.53
N TYR A 175 -12.05 -4.94 -1.90
CA TYR A 175 -11.14 -4.54 -0.83
C TYR A 175 -11.91 -4.28 0.47
N LEU A 176 -11.36 -4.75 1.58
CA LEU A 176 -11.66 -4.21 2.90
C LEU A 176 -11.00 -2.85 3.03
N THR A 177 -11.73 -1.84 3.49
CA THR A 177 -11.22 -0.46 3.52
C THR A 177 -11.52 0.24 4.83
N GLY A 178 -10.69 1.22 5.18
CA GLY A 178 -10.87 2.07 6.33
C GLY A 178 -10.28 3.45 6.14
N SER A 179 -10.71 4.38 7.00
CA SER A 179 -10.21 5.75 7.02
C SER A 179 -9.95 6.18 8.46
N PHE A 180 -8.80 6.79 8.69
CA PHE A 180 -8.34 7.24 10.01
C PHE A 180 -7.77 8.65 9.91
N SER A 181 -8.06 9.50 10.88
CA SER A 181 -7.53 10.86 10.96
C SER A 181 -6.93 11.12 12.34
N ARG A 182 -5.97 12.04 12.40
CA ARG A 182 -5.36 12.46 13.65
C ARG A 182 -6.31 13.32 14.48
#